data_AF-A0A3R8STR1-F1
#
_entry.id   AF-A0A3R8STR1-F1
#
_cell.length_a   1.000
_cell.length_b   1.000
_cell.length_c   1.000
_cell.angle_alpha   90.00
_cell.angle_beta   90.00
_cell.angle_gamma   90.00
#
_symmetry.space_group_name_H-M   'P 1'
#
loop_
_entity.id
_entity.type
_entity.pdbx_description
1 polymer ?
#
loop_
_entity_poly.entity_id
_entity_poly.type
_entity_poly.pdbx_seq_one_letter_code
_entity_poly.pdbx_strand_id
1 'polypeptide(L)' 'MARDVIGVIDTEGDCAEWTFPADPGAVRAARTAVRDRLAAWHLDGLADIAALLVSELVTNS' A
#
# COMPACT_ATOMS: atom_id res chain seq x y z
N MET A 1 0.55 11.17 -21.64
CA MET A 1 1.18 9.85 -21.83
C MET A 1 0.59 8.94 -20.77
N ALA A 2 -0.60 8.38 -21.03
CA ALA A 2 -1.31 7.51 -20.09
C ALA A 2 -0.70 6.11 -20.23
N ARG A 3 -0.21 5.54 -19.13
CA ARG A 3 0.32 4.18 -19.12
C ARG A 3 -0.88 3.26 -18.89
N ASP A 4 -1.31 2.60 -19.96
CA ASP A 4 -2.37 1.60 -19.93
C ASP A 4 -1.85 0.38 -19.14
N VAL A 5 -2.34 0.20 -17.93
CA VAL A 5 -2.05 -0.98 -17.11
C VAL A 5 -3.16 -1.97 -17.40
N ILE A 6 -2.83 -3.03 -18.14
CA ILE A 6 -3.76 -4.13 -18.44
C ILE A 6 -4.18 -4.76 -17.12
N GLY A 7 -5.41 -4.47 -16.67
CA GLY A 7 -6.03 -5.13 -15.53
C GLY A 7 -6.36 -6.58 -15.87
N VAL A 8 -5.41 -7.49 -15.62
CA VAL A 8 -5.59 -8.94 -15.84
C VAL A 8 -6.36 -9.62 -14.71
N ILE A 9 -6.73 -8.88 -13.67
CA ILE A 9 -7.45 -9.41 -12.51
C ILE A 9 -8.68 -8.55 -12.27
N ASP A 10 -9.86 -9.17 -12.41
CA ASP A 10 -11.10 -8.66 -11.85
C ASP A 10 -11.00 -8.81 -10.32
N THR A 11 -10.35 -7.83 -9.68
CA THR A 11 -10.05 -7.77 -8.23
C THR A 11 -10.85 -6.63 -7.59
N GLU A 12 -12.13 -6.52 -7.94
CA GLU A 12 -13.04 -5.56 -7.31
C GLU A 12 -13.25 -5.96 -5.83
N GLY A 13 -12.34 -5.50 -4.96
CA GLY A 13 -12.28 -5.82 -3.53
C GLY A 13 -10.97 -6.48 -3.05
N ASP A 14 -10.15 -7.00 -3.96
CA ASP A 14 -8.94 -7.79 -3.65
C ASP A 14 -7.63 -6.99 -3.85
N CYS A 15 -7.69 -5.84 -4.51
CA CYS A 15 -6.56 -4.92 -4.67
C CYS A 15 -6.82 -3.60 -3.92
N ALA A 16 -5.74 -2.95 -3.46
CA ALA A 16 -5.78 -1.60 -2.92
C ALA A 16 -4.55 -0.83 -3.40
N GLU A 17 -4.76 0.40 -3.85
CA GLU A 17 -3.71 1.28 -4.38
C GLU A 17 -3.79 2.64 -3.70
N TRP A 18 -2.62 3.23 -3.45
CA TRP A 18 -2.49 4.55 -2.84
C TRP A 18 -1.41 5.36 -3.55
N THR A 19 -1.59 6.68 -3.57
CA THR A 19 -0.57 7.64 -3.99
C THR A 19 -0.30 8.58 -2.82
N PHE A 20 0.98 8.81 -2.53
CA PHE A 20 1.41 9.71 -1.47
C PHE A 20 2.25 10.86 -2.04
N PRO A 21 2.17 12.07 -1.45
CA PRO A 21 3.10 13.15 -1.77
C PRO A 21 4.54 12.77 -1.38
N ALA A 22 5.54 13.27 -2.10
CA ALA A 22 6.96 13.05 -1.80
C ALA A 22 7.42 13.94 -0.62
N ASP A 23 6.88 13.69 0.56
CA ASP A 23 7.23 14.40 1.79
C ASP A 23 7.42 13.43 2.97
N PRO A 24 8.08 13.85 4.07
CA PRO A 24 8.42 12.97 5.20
C PRO A 24 7.20 12.30 5.87
N GLY A 25 5.99 12.84 5.71
CA GLY A 25 4.74 12.28 6.22
C GLY A 25 4.26 11.05 5.44
N ALA A 26 4.72 10.85 4.20
CA ALA A 26 4.31 9.76 3.32
C ALA A 26 4.53 8.38 3.95
N VAL A 27 5.66 8.18 4.65
CA VAL A 27 5.98 6.90 5.29
C VAL A 27 4.95 6.54 6.37
N ARG A 28 4.53 7.54 7.17
CA ARG A 28 3.52 7.32 8.21
C ARG A 28 2.16 7.03 7.59
N ALA A 29 1.76 7.79 6.57
CA ALA A 29 0.51 7.60 5.86
C ALA A 29 0.43 6.22 5.19
N ALA A 30 1.51 5.80 4.53
CA ALA A 30 1.61 4.49 3.88
C ALA A 30 1.51 3.34 4.87
N ARG A 31 2.20 3.41 6.01
CA ARG A 31 2.06 2.40 7.07
C ARG A 31 0.63 2.27 7.59
N THR A 32 -0.05 3.39 7.83
CA THR A 32 -1.43 3.38 8.32
C THR A 32 -2.36 2.76 7.27
N ALA A 33 -2.27 3.20 6.01
CA ALA A 33 -3.09 2.68 4.92
C ALA A 33 -2.94 1.16 4.74
N VAL A 34 -1.69 0.65 4.77
CA VAL A 34 -1.41 -0.79 4.65
C VAL A 34 -1.99 -1.58 5.83
N ARG A 35 -1.83 -1.08 7.07
CA ARG A 35 -2.36 -1.76 8.26
C ARG A 35 -3.88 -1.82 8.26
N ASP A 36 -4.53 -0.69 7.95
CA ASP A 36 -5.99 -0.61 7.90
C ASP A 36 -6.55 -1.55 6.82
N ARG A 37 -5.86 -1.66 5.67
CA ARG A 37 -6.29 -2.57 4.61
C ARG A 37 -6.11 -4.04 4.97
N LEU A 38 -4.99 -4.41 5.59
CA LEU A 38 -4.76 -5.78 6.04
C LEU A 38 -5.76 -6.18 7.12
N ALA A 39 -6.11 -5.28 8.05
CA ALA A 39 -7.16 -5.53 9.03
C ALA A 39 -8.53 -5.74 8.36
N ALA A 40 -8.88 -4.90 7.37
CA ALA A 40 -10.11 -5.08 6.59
C ALA A 40 -10.16 -6.43 5.85
N TRP A 41 -9.01 -6.96 5.44
CA TRP A 41 -8.87 -8.28 4.81
C TRP A 41 -8.65 -9.44 5.80
N HIS A 42 -8.60 -9.16 7.10
CA HIS A 42 -8.39 -10.16 8.17
C HIS A 42 -7.01 -10.84 8.08
N LEU A 43 -5.99 -10.06 7.70
CA LEU A 43 -4.60 -10.45 7.51
C LEU A 43 -3.66 -9.81 8.54
N ASP A 44 -4.12 -9.64 9.78
CA ASP A 44 -3.40 -8.92 10.85
C ASP A 44 -1.98 -9.46 11.11
N GLY A 45 -1.77 -10.77 10.92
CA GLY A 45 -0.46 -11.40 11.07
C GLY A 45 0.61 -10.92 10.08
N LEU A 46 0.23 -10.25 8.99
CA LEU A 46 1.14 -9.67 8.00
C LEU A 46 1.41 -8.17 8.24
N ALA A 47 0.71 -7.55 9.18
CA ALA A 47 0.71 -6.09 9.35
C ALA A 47 2.10 -5.51 9.65
N ASP A 48 2.91 -6.18 10.47
CA ASP A 48 4.21 -5.65 10.87
C ASP A 48 5.25 -5.76 9.75
N ILE A 49 5.30 -6.91 9.06
CA ILE A 49 6.24 -7.08 7.94
C ILE A 49 5.87 -6.19 6.76
N ALA A 50 4.58 -6.06 6.44
CA ALA A 50 4.12 -5.17 5.39
C ALA A 50 4.39 -3.70 5.73
N ALA A 51 4.20 -3.29 6.99
CA ALA A 51 4.51 -1.93 7.44
C ALA A 51 6.01 -1.62 7.39
N LEU A 52 6.88 -2.60 7.64
CA LEU A 52 8.33 -2.47 7.47
C LEU A 52 8.68 -2.30 5.99
N LEU A 53 8.22 -3.21 5.12
CA LEU A 53 8.51 -3.17 3.70
C LEU A 53 8.04 -1.87 3.04
N VAL A 54 6.82 -1.41 3.33
CA VAL A 54 6.32 -0.14 2.78
C VAL A 54 7.11 1.06 3.30
N SER A 55 7.63 1.01 4.53
CA SER A 55 8.46 2.09 5.06
C SER A 55 9.77 2.21 4.31
N GLU A 56 10.43 1.09 4.02
CA GLU A 56 11.65 1.07 3.22
C GLU A 56 11.37 1.52 1.78
N LEU A 57 10.29 1.04 1.16
CA LEU A 57 9.93 1.41 -0.21
C LEU A 57 9.68 2.92 -0.36
N VAL A 58 8.90 3.51 0.56
CA VAL A 58 8.57 4.95 0.52
C VAL A 58 9.76 5.82 0.93
N THR A 59 10.66 5.32 1.80
CA THR A 59 11.88 6.06 2.16
C THR A 59 12.91 6.05 1.03
N ASN A 60 12.95 4.98 0.23
CA ASN A 60 13.90 4.81 -0.88
C ASN A 60 13.44 5.43 -2.20
N SER A 61 12.15 5.74 -2.34
CA SER A 61 11.57 6.35 -3.55
C SER A 61 11.94 7.81 -3.73
#